data_AF-A0AAN7PY61-F1
#
_entry.id   AF-A0AAN7PY61-F1
#
_cell.length_a   1.000
_cell.length_b   1.000
_cell.length_c   1.000
_cell.angle_alpha   90.00
_cell.angle_beta   90.00
_cell.angle_gamma   90.00
#
_symmetry.space_group_name_H-M   'P 1'
#
loop_
_entity.id
_entity.type
_entity.pdbx_description
1 polymer ?
#
loop_
_entity_poly.entity_id
_entity_poly.type
_entity_poly.pdbx_seq_one_letter_code
_entity_poly.pdbx_strand_id
1 'polypeptide(L)'
;MFRQVFSPRCLKTIHATLKCFVPKLIKVRYLTQLSFGVVYAQHINLRTPENLEHEEDLRRATLEGENYLSQLICMLRTLILETSIEYQECLIKQIELTKENTKIGPVGKHWDQLTYIRIKANELKDELHKYQALAKNIGDIAENQHSTVFDGKEVVLDKLNGELLKLRKLCDVQLKEIHKYEKQLLEPKTCVKCGQKAVRHAYHVMCIDCVEGAVDKQEQLKLDLELQQLIQSLPERKRRTFIRHMNKQVKEGDSKESKADLITKLNELKVEEDLDDDDGDEDFSDLDSSCSD
;
A
#
# COMPACT_ATOMS: atom_id res chain seq x y z
N MET A 1 7.38 13.51 -30.50
CA MET A 1 8.17 12.40 -31.09
C MET A 1 8.75 11.57 -29.96
N PHE A 2 8.70 10.24 -30.09
CA PHE A 2 8.97 9.19 -29.10
C PHE A 2 7.86 8.89 -28.07
N ARG A 3 6.87 8.09 -28.53
CA ARG A 3 6.07 7.21 -27.67
C ARG A 3 5.95 5.85 -28.36
N GLN A 4 6.96 4.99 -28.20
CA GLN A 4 6.71 3.56 -28.15
C GLN A 4 6.24 3.27 -26.72
N VAL A 5 4.92 3.35 -26.50
CA VAL A 5 4.31 2.87 -25.26
C VAL A 5 4.39 1.36 -25.31
N PHE A 6 5.21 0.75 -24.46
CA PHE A 6 5.24 -0.70 -24.32
C PHE A 6 3.85 -1.18 -23.87
N SER A 7 3.38 -2.27 -24.48
CA SER A 7 2.06 -2.84 -24.19
C SER A 7 1.93 -3.18 -22.70
N PRO A 8 0.74 -3.02 -22.08
CA PRO A 8 0.44 -3.49 -20.72
C PRO A 8 0.79 -4.97 -20.47
N ARG A 9 0.96 -5.77 -21.53
CA ARG A 9 1.45 -7.15 -21.47
C ARG A 9 2.91 -7.24 -20.98
N CYS A 10 3.76 -6.25 -21.27
CA CYS A 10 5.17 -6.25 -20.85
C CYS A 10 5.31 -6.09 -19.34
N LEU A 11 4.54 -5.20 -18.72
CA LEU A 11 4.55 -4.98 -17.26
C LEU A 11 4.14 -6.24 -16.48
N LYS A 12 3.11 -6.97 -16.93
CA LYS A 12 2.70 -8.24 -16.31
C LYS A 12 3.80 -9.30 -16.39
N THR A 13 4.47 -9.40 -17.53
CA THR A 13 5.60 -10.32 -17.72
C THR A 13 6.77 -9.94 -16.81
N ILE A 14 7.12 -8.66 -16.73
CA ILE A 14 8.22 -8.16 -15.88
C ILE A 14 7.93 -8.42 -14.40
N HIS A 15 6.69 -8.17 -13.94
CA HIS A 15 6.29 -8.41 -12.55
C HIS A 15 6.28 -9.90 -12.19
N ALA A 16 5.85 -10.77 -13.12
CA ALA A 16 5.93 -12.22 -12.96
C ALA A 16 7.39 -12.71 -12.88
N THR A 17 8.27 -12.14 -13.71
CA THR A 17 9.71 -12.40 -13.67
C THR A 17 10.30 -11.97 -12.32
N LEU A 18 9.98 -10.78 -11.81
CA LEU A 18 10.45 -10.32 -10.49
C LEU A 18 10.02 -11.25 -9.36
N LYS A 19 8.76 -11.70 -9.34
CA LYS A 19 8.26 -12.67 -8.34
C LYS A 19 9.03 -13.99 -8.37
N CYS A 20 9.46 -14.47 -9.54
CA CYS A 20 10.26 -15.69 -9.66
C CYS A 20 11.73 -15.49 -9.30
N PHE A 21 12.24 -14.25 -9.41
CA PHE A 21 13.66 -13.94 -9.22
C PHE A 21 14.04 -13.64 -7.77
N VAL A 22 13.19 -12.95 -7.00
CA VAL A 22 13.48 -12.58 -5.60
C VAL A 22 13.85 -13.79 -4.72
N PRO A 23 13.14 -14.95 -4.77
CA PRO A 23 13.51 -16.12 -3.95
C PRO A 23 14.88 -16.72 -4.31
N LYS A 24 15.29 -16.63 -5.59
CA LYS A 24 16.58 -17.15 -6.05
C LYS A 24 17.75 -16.32 -5.49
N LEU A 25 17.59 -15.00 -5.42
CA LEU A 25 18.60 -14.10 -4.84
C LEU A 25 18.79 -14.32 -3.34
N ILE A 26 17.72 -14.61 -2.60
CA ILE A 26 17.78 -14.93 -1.16
C ILE A 26 18.58 -16.22 -0.92
N LYS A 27 18.39 -17.24 -1.77
CA LYS A 27 19.11 -18.52 -1.67
C LYS A 27 20.61 -18.36 -1.90
N VAL A 28 21.01 -17.49 -2.83
CA VAL A 28 22.44 -17.16 -3.10
C VAL A 28 23.07 -16.46 -1.89
N ARG A 29 22.36 -15.55 -1.21
CA ARG A 29 22.85 -14.84 -0.02
C ARG A 29 23.08 -15.77 1.18
N TYR A 30 22.19 -16.73 1.41
CA TYR A 30 22.37 -17.70 2.50
C TYR A 30 23.58 -18.60 2.28
N LEU A 31 23.82 -19.00 1.04
CA LEU A 31 24.96 -19.84 0.68
C LEU A 31 26.29 -19.09 0.82
N THR A 32 26.33 -17.79 0.54
CA THR A 32 27.55 -16.97 0.71
C THR A 32 27.78 -16.50 2.16
N GLN A 33 26.76 -16.39 3.01
CA GLN A 33 26.97 -16.05 4.43
C GLN A 33 27.36 -17.25 5.30
N LEU A 34 26.82 -18.44 5.03
CA LEU A 34 27.11 -19.65 5.84
C LEU A 34 28.49 -20.27 5.57
N SER A 35 29.12 -19.98 4.43
CA SER A 35 30.38 -20.59 4.01
C SER A 35 31.63 -19.75 4.30
N PHE A 36 31.50 -18.44 4.56
CA PHE A 36 32.64 -17.51 4.56
C PHE A 36 33.26 -17.20 5.92
N GLY A 37 32.54 -17.39 7.04
CA GLY A 37 33.01 -16.93 8.36
C GLY A 37 34.02 -17.82 9.08
N VAL A 38 34.12 -19.11 8.74
CA VAL A 38 34.88 -20.09 9.55
C VAL A 38 35.96 -20.83 8.76
N VAL A 39 35.82 -20.98 7.43
CA VAL A 39 36.71 -21.87 6.66
C VAL A 39 37.93 -21.15 6.08
N TYR A 40 37.82 -19.86 5.73
CA TYR A 40 38.88 -19.15 4.99
C TYR A 40 40.10 -18.76 5.84
N ALA A 41 39.94 -18.59 7.17
CA ALA A 41 41.05 -18.17 8.03
C ALA A 41 42.03 -19.30 8.38
N GLN A 42 41.66 -20.58 8.21
CA GLN A 42 42.53 -21.73 8.51
C GLN A 42 43.24 -22.32 7.28
N HIS A 43 42.83 -21.97 6.05
CA HIS A 43 43.30 -22.63 4.82
C HIS A 43 44.39 -21.87 4.01
N ILE A 44 44.83 -20.70 4.45
CA ILE A 44 45.78 -19.85 3.69
C ILE A 44 47.16 -20.54 3.47
N ASN A 45 47.51 -21.61 4.20
CA ASN A 45 48.80 -22.29 4.07
C ASN A 45 48.80 -23.59 3.24
N LEU A 46 47.69 -24.01 2.62
CA LEU A 46 47.67 -25.23 1.79
C LEU A 46 46.84 -25.01 0.51
N ARG A 47 47.50 -24.57 -0.58
CA ARG A 47 46.90 -24.60 -1.93
C ARG A 47 46.94 -26.03 -2.46
N THR A 48 45.89 -26.80 -2.21
CA THR A 48 45.64 -28.05 -2.92
C THR A 48 44.94 -27.76 -4.26
N PRO A 49 45.05 -28.65 -5.27
CA PRO A 49 44.31 -28.52 -6.54
C PRO A 49 42.78 -28.44 -6.33
N GLU A 50 42.25 -29.13 -5.33
CA GLU A 50 40.84 -29.07 -4.93
C GLU A 50 40.44 -27.65 -4.47
N ASN A 51 41.34 -26.90 -3.82
CA ASN A 51 41.08 -25.51 -3.39
C ASN A 51 41.01 -24.51 -4.56
N LEU A 52 41.63 -24.82 -5.70
CA LEU A 52 41.59 -23.98 -6.91
C LEU A 52 40.25 -24.07 -7.64
N GLU A 53 39.66 -25.27 -7.75
CA GLU A 53 38.35 -25.47 -8.38
C GLU A 53 37.22 -24.75 -7.61
N HIS A 54 37.27 -24.82 -6.27
CA HIS A 54 36.33 -24.09 -5.41
C HIS A 54 36.47 -22.57 -5.55
N GLU A 55 37.68 -22.05 -5.77
CA GLU A 55 37.91 -20.62 -6.01
C GLU A 55 37.29 -20.15 -7.33
N GLU A 56 37.42 -20.94 -8.40
CA GLU A 56 36.80 -20.65 -9.70
C GLU A 56 35.28 -20.68 -9.64
N ASP A 57 34.69 -21.65 -8.94
CA ASP A 57 33.24 -21.72 -8.76
C ASP A 57 32.71 -20.55 -7.93
N LEU A 58 33.43 -20.11 -6.89
CA LEU A 58 33.09 -18.90 -6.13
C LEU A 58 33.16 -17.64 -7.01
N ARG A 59 34.19 -17.52 -7.86
CA ARG A 59 34.30 -16.40 -8.81
C ARG A 59 33.15 -16.42 -9.82
N ARG A 60 32.80 -17.59 -10.36
CA ARG A 60 31.67 -17.76 -11.29
C ARG A 60 30.35 -17.37 -10.64
N ALA A 61 30.08 -17.88 -9.44
CA ALA A 61 28.88 -17.55 -8.67
C ALA A 61 28.79 -16.06 -8.33
N THR A 62 29.91 -15.42 -8.00
CA THR A 62 29.98 -13.97 -7.75
C THR A 62 29.62 -13.18 -9.00
N LEU A 63 30.25 -13.50 -10.13
CA LEU A 63 29.99 -12.85 -11.42
C LEU A 63 28.53 -13.03 -11.89
N GLU A 64 27.97 -14.22 -11.72
CA GLU A 64 26.56 -14.49 -12.01
C GLU A 64 25.65 -13.64 -11.13
N GLY A 65 25.93 -13.57 -9.82
CA GLY A 65 25.20 -12.72 -8.87
C GLY A 65 25.21 -11.24 -9.27
N GLU A 66 26.37 -10.72 -9.65
CA GLU A 66 26.53 -9.34 -10.13
C GLU A 66 25.76 -9.08 -11.43
N ASN A 67 25.81 -10.01 -12.38
CA ASN A 67 25.04 -9.94 -13.62
C ASN A 67 23.53 -9.92 -13.34
N TYR A 68 23.06 -10.73 -12.40
CA TYR A 68 21.65 -10.72 -11.98
C TYR A 68 21.25 -9.39 -11.32
N LEU A 69 22.09 -8.84 -10.45
CA LEU A 69 21.84 -7.53 -9.84
C LEU A 69 21.79 -6.42 -10.90
N SER A 70 22.70 -6.45 -11.88
CA SER A 70 22.70 -5.51 -12.99
C SER A 70 21.42 -5.59 -13.82
N GLN A 71 20.96 -6.80 -14.18
CA GLN A 71 19.70 -7.00 -14.89
C GLN A 71 18.50 -6.49 -14.07
N LEU A 72 18.48 -6.78 -12.76
CA LEU A 72 17.43 -6.33 -11.85
C LEU A 72 17.36 -4.80 -11.77
N ILE A 73 18.51 -4.12 -11.67
CA ILE A 73 18.58 -2.65 -11.68
C ILE A 73 18.04 -2.09 -13.01
N CYS A 74 18.41 -2.69 -14.15
CA CYS A 74 17.88 -2.30 -15.45
C CYS A 74 16.36 -2.45 -15.55
N MET A 75 15.81 -3.57 -15.08
CA MET A 75 14.36 -3.79 -15.06
C MET A 75 13.65 -2.78 -14.15
N LEU A 76 14.20 -2.55 -12.95
CA LEU A 76 13.65 -1.63 -11.98
C LEU A 76 13.65 -0.19 -12.48
N ARG A 77 14.71 0.21 -13.20
CA ARG A 77 14.78 1.52 -13.86
C ARG A 77 13.63 1.72 -14.84
N THR A 78 13.33 0.72 -15.68
CA THR A 78 12.23 0.77 -16.63
C THR A 78 10.89 0.87 -15.92
N LEU A 79 10.65 0.02 -14.91
CA LEU A 79 9.40 0.04 -14.14
C LEU A 79 9.15 1.38 -13.45
N ILE A 80 10.18 1.95 -12.80
CA ILE A 80 10.06 3.24 -12.12
C ILE A 80 9.70 4.32 -13.13
N LEU A 81 10.37 4.34 -14.29
CA LEU A 81 10.12 5.35 -15.33
C LEU A 81 8.72 5.22 -15.94
N GLU A 82 8.28 4.01 -16.28
CA GLU A 82 6.96 3.78 -16.86
C GLU A 82 5.85 4.14 -15.87
N THR A 83 5.96 3.66 -14.63
CA THR A 83 4.99 3.92 -13.56
C THR A 83 4.93 5.39 -13.20
N SER A 84 6.08 6.09 -13.17
CA SER A 84 6.11 7.53 -12.87
C SER A 84 5.47 8.36 -13.98
N ILE A 85 5.68 8.00 -15.25
CA ILE A 85 5.03 8.65 -16.39
C ILE A 85 3.52 8.44 -16.33
N GLU A 86 3.06 7.20 -16.14
CA GLU A 86 1.62 6.93 -16.01
C GLU A 86 0.98 7.67 -14.82
N TYR A 87 1.71 7.78 -13.70
CA TYR A 87 1.22 8.52 -12.55
C TYR A 87 1.12 10.02 -12.84
N GLN A 88 2.13 10.61 -13.51
CA GLN A 88 2.11 12.01 -13.96
C GLN A 88 0.92 12.28 -14.89
N GLU A 89 0.64 11.38 -15.83
CA GLU A 89 -0.53 11.50 -16.72
C GLU A 89 -1.84 11.51 -15.93
N CYS A 90 -1.96 10.66 -14.90
CA CYS A 90 -3.13 10.64 -14.03
C CYS A 90 -3.29 11.98 -13.29
N LEU A 91 -2.20 12.53 -12.75
CA LEU A 91 -2.23 13.83 -12.06
C LEU A 91 -2.59 14.98 -12.99
N ILE A 92 -2.03 15.03 -14.21
CA ILE A 92 -2.37 16.03 -15.22
C ILE A 92 -3.86 15.94 -15.57
N LYS A 93 -4.36 14.73 -15.84
CA LYS A 93 -5.77 14.52 -16.17
C LYS A 93 -6.70 14.88 -15.01
N GLN A 94 -6.27 14.63 -13.77
CA GLN A 94 -6.99 15.06 -12.57
C GLN A 94 -7.06 16.59 -12.49
N ILE A 95 -5.97 17.30 -12.80
CA ILE A 95 -5.95 18.78 -12.86
C ILE A 95 -6.90 19.30 -13.93
N GLU A 96 -6.90 18.71 -15.13
CA GLU A 96 -7.77 19.09 -16.26
C GLU A 96 -9.24 18.92 -15.91
N LEU A 97 -9.65 17.72 -15.50
CA LEU A 97 -11.04 17.44 -15.11
C LEU A 97 -11.49 18.33 -13.94
N THR A 98 -10.59 18.62 -13.00
CA THR A 98 -10.90 19.53 -11.90
C THR A 98 -11.18 20.95 -12.42
N LYS A 99 -10.42 21.44 -13.41
CA LYS A 99 -10.67 22.76 -14.03
C LYS A 99 -11.97 22.78 -14.83
N GLU A 100 -12.30 21.69 -15.53
CA GLU A 100 -13.55 21.56 -16.27
C GLU A 100 -14.76 21.53 -15.34
N ASN A 101 -14.70 20.75 -14.25
CA ASN A 101 -15.78 20.65 -13.27
C ASN A 101 -16.06 21.97 -12.57
N THR A 102 -15.04 22.81 -12.35
CA THR A 102 -15.27 24.17 -11.81
C THR A 102 -16.08 25.07 -12.74
N LYS A 103 -16.16 24.78 -14.05
CA LYS A 103 -16.94 25.56 -15.02
C LYS A 103 -18.39 25.07 -15.14
N ILE A 104 -18.61 23.76 -15.06
CA ILE A 104 -19.90 23.12 -15.34
C ILE A 104 -20.79 23.04 -14.09
N GLY A 105 -20.19 23.07 -12.89
CA GLY A 105 -20.92 22.97 -11.61
C GLY A 105 -20.95 21.54 -11.04
N PRO A 106 -21.70 21.31 -9.95
CA PRO A 106 -21.57 20.11 -9.12
C PRO A 106 -22.19 18.82 -9.70
N VAL A 107 -22.90 18.87 -10.83
CA VAL A 107 -23.65 17.71 -11.36
C VAL A 107 -23.18 17.37 -12.76
N GLY A 108 -22.45 16.26 -12.93
CA GLY A 108 -22.03 15.80 -14.26
C GLY A 108 -21.23 14.49 -14.26
N LYS A 109 -21.30 13.76 -15.39
CA LYS A 109 -20.59 12.49 -15.67
C LYS A 109 -19.06 12.55 -15.50
N HIS A 110 -18.50 13.76 -15.42
CA HIS A 110 -17.08 14.01 -15.24
C HIS A 110 -16.58 13.67 -13.81
N TRP A 111 -17.47 13.62 -12.82
CA TRP A 111 -17.10 13.24 -11.44
C TRP A 111 -16.77 11.74 -11.32
N ASP A 112 -17.47 10.87 -12.04
CA ASP A 112 -17.20 9.42 -12.04
C ASP A 112 -15.81 9.12 -12.65
N GLN A 113 -15.47 9.81 -13.75
CA GLN A 113 -14.15 9.71 -14.37
C GLN A 113 -13.04 10.16 -13.42
N LEU A 114 -13.30 11.21 -12.63
CA LEU A 114 -12.35 11.73 -11.66
C LEU A 114 -12.08 10.71 -10.53
N THR A 115 -13.11 10.02 -10.06
CA THR A 115 -12.96 8.94 -9.07
C THR A 115 -12.10 7.81 -9.61
N TYR A 116 -12.36 7.34 -10.83
CA TYR A 116 -11.56 6.29 -11.46
C TYR A 116 -10.07 6.69 -11.58
N ILE A 117 -9.80 7.91 -12.04
CA ILE A 117 -8.42 8.41 -12.19
C ILE A 117 -7.71 8.47 -10.85
N ARG A 118 -8.39 8.86 -9.76
CA ARG A 118 -7.80 8.89 -8.42
C ARG A 118 -7.44 7.52 -7.88
N ILE A 119 -8.32 6.54 -8.08
CA ILE A 119 -8.05 5.15 -7.69
C ILE A 119 -6.78 4.69 -8.42
N LYS A 120 -6.73 4.85 -9.75
CA LYS A 120 -5.54 4.51 -10.54
C LYS A 120 -4.29 5.28 -10.08
N ALA A 121 -4.42 6.57 -9.78
CA ALA A 121 -3.31 7.40 -9.31
C ALA A 121 -2.74 6.89 -7.97
N ASN A 122 -3.60 6.49 -7.03
CA ASN A 122 -3.17 5.91 -5.75
C ASN A 122 -2.49 4.55 -5.94
N GLU A 123 -3.03 3.68 -6.80
CA GLU A 123 -2.43 2.39 -7.12
C GLU A 123 -1.00 2.56 -7.69
N LEU A 124 -0.85 3.47 -8.66
CA LEU A 124 0.45 3.78 -9.27
C LEU A 124 1.43 4.38 -8.25
N LYS A 125 0.95 5.22 -7.32
CA LYS A 125 1.76 5.77 -6.23
C LYS A 125 2.28 4.67 -5.31
N ASP A 126 1.42 3.74 -4.93
CA ASP A 126 1.80 2.60 -4.08
C ASP A 126 2.80 1.67 -4.79
N GLU A 127 2.62 1.43 -6.09
CA GLU A 127 3.60 0.70 -6.90
C GLU A 127 4.96 1.39 -6.95
N LEU A 128 4.98 2.70 -7.16
CA LEU A 128 6.21 3.49 -7.18
C LEU A 128 6.96 3.39 -5.83
N HIS A 129 6.23 3.45 -4.71
CA HIS A 129 6.81 3.26 -3.38
C HIS A 129 7.43 1.87 -3.20
N LYS A 130 6.78 0.81 -3.71
CA LYS A 130 7.34 -0.55 -3.69
C LYS A 130 8.63 -0.64 -4.51
N TYR A 131 8.67 -0.03 -5.69
CA TYR A 131 9.87 -0.02 -6.52
C TYR A 131 11.02 0.77 -5.89
N GLN A 132 10.74 1.89 -5.24
CA GLN A 132 11.73 2.66 -4.47
C GLN A 132 12.29 1.86 -3.30
N ALA A 133 11.43 1.15 -2.55
CA ALA A 133 11.87 0.28 -1.47
C ALA A 133 12.77 -0.85 -1.98
N LEU A 134 12.41 -1.46 -3.12
CA LEU A 134 13.24 -2.47 -3.76
C LEU A 134 14.60 -1.91 -4.20
N ALA A 135 14.64 -0.71 -4.79
CA ALA A 135 15.87 -0.05 -5.19
C ALA A 135 16.80 0.19 -4.01
N LYS A 136 16.25 0.62 -2.87
CA LYS A 136 16.99 0.81 -1.62
C LYS A 136 17.57 -0.52 -1.13
N ASN A 137 16.75 -1.57 -1.06
CA ASN A 137 17.20 -2.90 -0.62
C ASN A 137 18.33 -3.46 -1.50
N ILE A 138 18.29 -3.24 -2.82
CA ILE A 138 19.38 -3.64 -3.72
C ILE A 138 20.65 -2.85 -3.43
N GLY A 139 20.52 -1.53 -3.18
CA GLY A 139 21.63 -0.69 -2.74
C GLY A 139 22.28 -1.21 -1.45
N ASP A 140 21.46 -1.50 -0.44
CA ASP A 140 21.93 -2.05 0.84
C ASP A 140 22.62 -3.41 0.64
N ILE A 141 22.13 -4.26 -0.29
CA ILE A 141 22.79 -5.54 -0.62
C ILE A 141 24.17 -5.29 -1.26
N ALA A 142 24.27 -4.37 -2.21
CA ALA A 142 25.52 -4.07 -2.91
C ALA A 142 26.57 -3.47 -1.96
N GLU A 143 26.17 -2.56 -1.05
CA GLU A 143 27.06 -1.98 -0.04
C GLU A 143 27.56 -3.02 0.97
N ASN A 144 26.81 -4.10 1.23
CA ASN A 144 27.23 -5.14 2.17
C ASN A 144 28.16 -6.22 1.56
N GLN A 145 28.48 -6.17 0.25
CA GLN A 145 29.27 -7.21 -0.44
C GLN A 145 30.81 -7.05 -0.34
N HIS A 146 31.32 -6.15 0.51
CA HIS A 146 32.74 -5.81 0.60
C HIS A 146 33.70 -6.92 1.13
N SER A 147 33.21 -8.09 1.56
CA SER A 147 34.03 -9.02 2.37
C SER A 147 34.76 -10.17 1.63
N THR A 148 34.71 -10.27 0.30
CA THR A 148 35.41 -11.35 -0.44
C THR A 148 36.34 -10.76 -1.50
N VAL A 149 37.66 -10.89 -1.26
CA VAL A 149 38.73 -10.32 -2.09
C VAL A 149 39.09 -11.34 -3.17
N PHE A 150 38.54 -11.16 -4.37
CA PHE A 150 39.04 -11.79 -5.59
C PHE A 150 39.56 -10.69 -6.51
N ASP A 151 40.70 -10.93 -7.16
CA ASP A 151 41.26 -10.02 -8.16
C ASP A 151 40.23 -9.77 -9.28
N GLY A 152 39.96 -8.50 -9.59
CA GLY A 152 39.03 -8.07 -10.65
C GLY A 152 37.59 -7.72 -10.20
N LYS A 153 37.23 -7.96 -8.94
CA LYS A 153 35.90 -7.61 -8.38
C LYS A 153 35.63 -6.09 -8.36
N GLU A 154 36.68 -5.29 -8.23
CA GLU A 154 36.61 -3.82 -8.14
C GLU A 154 35.91 -3.21 -9.37
N VAL A 155 36.26 -3.67 -10.57
CA VAL A 155 35.70 -3.14 -11.83
C VAL A 155 34.19 -3.43 -11.97
N VAL A 156 33.74 -4.61 -11.53
CA VAL A 156 32.33 -4.99 -11.65
C VAL A 156 31.48 -4.29 -10.58
N LEU A 157 32.00 -4.20 -9.35
CA LEU A 157 31.36 -3.48 -8.26
C LEU A 157 31.21 -1.98 -8.58
N ASP A 158 32.23 -1.36 -9.17
CA ASP A 158 32.16 0.03 -9.62
C ASP A 158 31.08 0.25 -10.67
N LYS A 159 30.97 -0.67 -11.63
CA LYS A 159 29.90 -0.64 -12.62
C LYS A 159 28.52 -0.74 -11.98
N LEU A 160 28.35 -1.67 -11.02
CA LEU A 160 27.09 -1.85 -10.29
C LEU A 160 26.72 -0.59 -9.50
N ASN A 161 27.67 -0.03 -8.76
CA ASN A 161 27.51 1.22 -8.01
C ASN A 161 27.16 2.40 -8.92
N GLY A 162 27.79 2.46 -10.10
CA GLY A 162 27.47 3.44 -11.14
C GLY A 162 26.01 3.33 -11.60
N GLU A 163 25.48 2.13 -11.81
CA GLU A 163 24.08 1.90 -12.19
C GLU A 163 23.10 2.21 -11.03
N LEU A 164 23.45 1.87 -9.79
CA LEU A 164 22.65 2.23 -8.61
C LEU A 164 22.55 3.74 -8.41
N LEU A 165 23.64 4.47 -8.64
CA LEU A 165 23.65 5.92 -8.58
C LEU A 165 22.74 6.54 -9.66
N LYS A 166 22.76 6.00 -10.87
CA LYS A 166 21.85 6.42 -11.96
C LYS A 166 20.39 6.15 -11.59
N LEU A 167 20.09 4.99 -11.00
CA LEU A 167 18.74 4.63 -10.56
C LEU A 167 18.24 5.58 -9.47
N ARG A 168 19.08 5.90 -8.47
CA ARG A 168 18.76 6.84 -7.39
C ARG A 168 18.44 8.23 -7.94
N LYS A 169 19.30 8.76 -8.82
CA LYS A 169 19.08 10.05 -9.50
C LYS A 169 17.77 10.07 -10.30
N LEU A 170 17.46 8.97 -11.00
CA LEU A 170 16.19 8.85 -11.73
C LEU A 170 14.99 8.92 -10.79
N CYS A 171 15.04 8.22 -9.64
CA CYS A 171 13.98 8.29 -8.62
C CYS A 171 13.77 9.73 -8.12
N ASP A 172 14.86 10.44 -7.80
CA ASP A 172 14.81 11.80 -7.29
C ASP A 172 14.19 12.77 -8.31
N VAL A 173 14.56 12.64 -9.59
CA VAL A 173 14.01 13.47 -10.67
C VAL A 173 12.52 13.20 -10.84
N GLN A 174 12.11 11.93 -10.88
CA GLN A 174 10.70 11.57 -11.05
C GLN A 174 9.85 12.04 -9.86
N LEU A 175 10.36 11.91 -8.63
CA LEU A 175 9.67 12.37 -7.43
C LEU A 175 9.46 13.90 -7.43
N LYS A 176 10.47 14.67 -7.86
CA LYS A 176 10.37 16.13 -7.99
C LYS A 176 9.29 16.54 -8.99
N GLU A 177 9.23 15.89 -10.15
CA GLU A 177 8.20 16.18 -11.15
C GLU A 177 6.80 15.79 -10.65
N ILE A 178 6.65 14.63 -10.02
CA ILE A 178 5.38 14.21 -9.38
C ILE A 178 4.92 15.25 -8.35
N HIS A 179 5.82 15.68 -7.47
CA HIS A 179 5.51 16.65 -6.41
C HIS A 179 5.01 17.99 -6.98
N LYS A 180 5.54 18.42 -8.13
CA LYS A 180 5.08 19.63 -8.83
C LYS A 180 3.61 19.54 -9.25
N TYR A 181 3.13 18.37 -9.68
CA TYR A 181 1.73 18.16 -10.05
C TYR A 181 0.84 17.96 -8.81
N GLU A 182 1.30 17.20 -7.81
CA GLU A 182 0.57 17.05 -6.54
C GLU A 182 0.35 18.40 -5.86
N LYS A 183 1.35 19.28 -5.87
CA LYS A 183 1.24 20.64 -5.32
C LYS A 183 0.13 21.46 -5.99
N GLN A 184 -0.01 21.38 -7.31
CA GLN A 184 -1.09 22.07 -8.04
C GLN A 184 -2.48 21.54 -7.67
N LEU A 185 -2.59 20.26 -7.31
CA LEU A 185 -3.83 19.66 -6.82
C LEU A 185 -4.14 20.01 -5.36
N LEU A 186 -3.16 20.47 -4.60
CA LEU A 186 -3.28 20.89 -3.21
C LEU A 186 -3.47 22.40 -3.04
N GLU A 187 -3.35 23.19 -4.12
CA GLU A 187 -3.56 24.63 -4.03
C GLU A 187 -4.96 24.95 -3.52
N PRO A 188 -5.08 25.70 -2.39
CA PRO A 188 -6.36 25.93 -1.75
C PRO A 188 -7.27 26.75 -2.64
N LYS A 189 -8.50 26.25 -2.82
CA LYS A 189 -9.52 26.92 -3.62
C LYS A 189 -10.56 27.61 -2.77
N THR A 190 -11.25 28.56 -3.38
CA THR A 190 -12.42 29.23 -2.80
C THR A 190 -13.60 28.28 -2.78
N CYS A 191 -14.23 28.14 -1.61
CA CYS A 191 -15.47 27.40 -1.42
C CYS A 191 -16.59 28.09 -2.18
N VAL A 192 -17.38 27.33 -2.96
CA VAL A 192 -18.52 27.90 -3.71
C VAL A 192 -19.65 28.38 -2.79
N LYS A 193 -19.80 27.78 -1.60
CA LYS A 193 -20.87 28.14 -0.64
C LYS A 193 -20.53 29.39 0.17
N CYS A 194 -19.34 29.45 0.80
CA CYS A 194 -18.97 30.56 1.69
C CYS A 194 -17.98 31.58 1.06
N GLY A 195 -17.47 31.33 -0.15
CA GLY A 195 -16.49 32.19 -0.83
C GLY A 195 -15.07 32.19 -0.23
N GLN A 196 -14.85 31.56 0.93
CA GLN A 196 -13.56 31.56 1.61
C GLN A 196 -12.58 30.56 0.98
N LYS A 197 -11.27 30.84 1.02
CA LYS A 197 -10.18 29.94 0.58
C LYS A 197 -9.93 28.79 1.60
N ALA A 198 -10.98 28.07 1.94
CA ALA A 198 -10.96 27.01 2.95
C ALA A 198 -10.99 25.59 2.35
N VAL A 199 -11.02 25.47 1.03
CA VAL A 199 -11.01 24.17 0.35
C VAL A 199 -9.57 23.67 0.27
N ARG A 200 -9.23 22.68 1.10
CA ARG A 200 -7.86 22.13 1.22
C ARG A 200 -7.39 21.32 0.01
N HIS A 201 -8.31 20.72 -0.75
CA HIS A 201 -7.97 19.98 -1.95
C HIS A 201 -8.66 20.59 -3.16
N ALA A 202 -7.94 20.76 -4.27
CA ALA A 202 -8.41 21.47 -5.46
C ALA A 202 -9.69 20.89 -6.09
N TYR A 203 -10.05 19.66 -5.72
CA TYR A 203 -11.20 18.94 -6.24
C TYR A 203 -12.45 19.00 -5.37
N HIS A 204 -12.37 19.50 -4.14
CA HIS A 204 -13.57 19.81 -3.39
C HIS A 204 -14.12 21.16 -3.87
N VAL A 205 -15.44 21.26 -3.95
CA VAL A 205 -16.12 22.50 -4.37
C VAL A 205 -16.57 23.31 -3.14
N MET A 206 -16.70 22.63 -2.00
CA MET A 206 -17.08 23.22 -0.71
C MET A 206 -16.03 22.89 0.35
N CYS A 207 -15.82 23.79 1.31
CA CYS A 207 -14.99 23.49 2.47
C CYS A 207 -15.70 22.51 3.41
N ILE A 208 -14.93 21.83 4.26
CA ILE A 208 -15.44 20.85 5.23
C ILE A 208 -16.54 21.48 6.09
N ASP A 209 -16.31 22.69 6.62
CA ASP A 209 -17.29 23.41 7.43
C ASP A 209 -18.63 23.65 6.71
N CYS A 210 -18.59 23.86 5.40
CA CYS A 210 -19.78 24.07 4.58
C CYS A 210 -20.55 22.77 4.27
N VAL A 211 -19.84 21.64 4.23
CA VAL A 211 -20.38 20.29 4.06
C VAL A 211 -21.00 19.80 5.38
N GLU A 212 -20.24 19.89 6.48
CA GLU A 212 -20.69 19.45 7.81
C GLU A 212 -21.77 20.37 8.38
N GLY A 213 -21.68 21.68 8.15
CA GLY A 213 -22.72 22.63 8.53
C GLY A 213 -24.00 22.55 7.66
N ALA A 214 -24.06 21.65 6.67
CA ALA A 214 -25.29 21.35 5.94
C ALA A 214 -26.10 20.20 6.58
N VAL A 215 -25.51 19.44 7.51
CA VAL A 215 -26.28 18.55 8.37
C VAL A 215 -26.86 19.42 9.47
N ASP A 216 -28.15 19.71 9.39
CA ASP A 216 -28.81 20.54 10.39
C ASP A 216 -28.62 19.86 11.74
N LYS A 217 -27.96 20.53 12.70
CA LYS A 217 -27.73 19.97 14.04
C LYS A 217 -29.05 19.52 14.66
N GLN A 218 -30.15 20.17 14.26
CA GLN A 218 -31.50 19.83 14.64
C GLN A 218 -31.97 18.47 14.09
N GLU A 219 -31.61 18.12 12.85
CA GLU A 219 -31.93 16.82 12.25
C GLU A 219 -31.09 15.70 12.88
N GLN A 220 -29.82 15.97 13.18
CA GLN A 220 -28.95 15.00 13.86
C GLN A 220 -29.43 14.72 15.30
N LEU A 221 -29.85 15.76 16.02
CA LEU A 221 -30.49 15.62 17.34
C LEU A 221 -31.82 14.86 17.26
N LYS A 222 -32.61 15.09 16.21
CA LYS A 222 -33.86 14.36 15.98
C LYS A 222 -33.62 12.86 15.76
N LEU A 223 -32.65 12.52 14.92
CA LEU A 223 -32.26 11.12 14.65
C LEU A 223 -31.70 10.43 15.89
N ASP A 224 -30.92 11.14 16.73
CA ASP A 224 -30.40 10.58 17.97
C ASP A 224 -31.51 10.32 19.01
N LEU A 225 -32.51 11.20 19.08
CA LEU A 225 -33.71 11.00 19.90
C LEU A 225 -34.54 9.83 19.41
N GLU A 226 -34.78 9.73 18.09
CA GLU A 226 -35.52 8.62 17.47
C GLU A 226 -34.81 7.28 17.73
N LEU A 227 -33.49 7.22 17.57
CA LEU A 227 -32.68 6.04 17.87
C LEU A 227 -32.76 5.66 19.36
N GLN A 228 -32.68 6.63 20.26
CA GLN A 228 -32.75 6.38 21.71
C GLN A 228 -34.12 5.87 22.15
N GLN A 229 -35.21 6.41 21.58
CA GLN A 229 -36.57 5.93 21.80
C GLN A 229 -36.73 4.49 21.29
N LEU A 230 -36.16 4.18 20.12
CA LEU A 230 -36.19 2.84 19.55
C LEU A 230 -35.46 1.83 20.45
N ILE A 231 -34.28 2.17 20.96
CA ILE A 231 -33.51 1.34 21.90
C ILE A 231 -34.27 1.15 23.23
N GLN A 232 -35.01 2.16 23.70
CA GLN A 232 -35.85 2.05 24.90
C GLN A 232 -37.06 1.14 24.70
N SER A 233 -37.60 1.06 23.48
CA SER A 233 -38.73 0.19 23.15
C SER A 233 -38.39 -1.29 22.99
N LEU A 234 -37.10 -1.66 23.02
CA LEU A 234 -36.68 -3.05 22.91
C LEU A 234 -36.67 -3.76 24.28
N PRO A 235 -36.97 -5.07 24.33
CA PRO A 235 -36.73 -5.91 25.51
C PRO A 235 -35.27 -5.84 25.97
N GLU A 236 -35.06 -5.92 27.29
CA GLU A 236 -33.76 -5.66 27.93
C GLU A 236 -32.61 -6.51 27.34
N ARG A 237 -32.88 -7.77 26.99
CA ARG A 237 -31.88 -8.65 26.35
C ARG A 237 -31.44 -8.13 24.98
N LYS A 238 -32.37 -7.70 24.12
CA LYS A 238 -32.10 -7.13 22.80
C LYS A 238 -31.38 -5.77 22.94
N ARG A 239 -31.82 -4.95 23.89
CA ARG A 239 -31.22 -3.66 24.23
C ARG A 239 -29.73 -3.77 24.62
N ARG A 240 -29.40 -4.67 25.55
CA ARG A 240 -28.01 -4.90 26.00
C ARG A 240 -27.11 -5.39 24.87
N THR A 241 -27.62 -6.29 24.02
CA THR A 241 -26.89 -6.79 22.85
C THR A 241 -26.59 -5.67 21.86
N PHE A 242 -27.59 -4.82 21.58
CA PHE A 242 -27.41 -3.67 20.68
C PHE A 242 -26.40 -2.65 21.22
N ILE A 243 -26.47 -2.30 22.51
CA ILE A 243 -25.50 -1.39 23.14
C ILE A 243 -24.08 -1.98 23.12
N ARG A 244 -23.92 -3.29 23.35
CA ARG A 244 -22.62 -3.97 23.22
C ARG A 244 -22.07 -3.89 21.80
N HIS A 245 -22.92 -4.11 20.80
CA HIS A 245 -22.54 -4.02 19.39
C HIS A 245 -22.08 -2.60 19.01
N MET A 246 -22.82 -1.56 19.43
CA MET A 246 -22.42 -0.17 19.22
C MET A 246 -21.07 0.15 19.88
N ASN A 247 -20.89 -0.23 21.15
CA ASN A 247 -19.64 0.02 21.87
C ASN A 247 -18.44 -0.75 21.30
N LYS A 248 -18.69 -1.90 20.65
CA LYS A 248 -17.66 -2.67 19.94
C LYS A 248 -17.20 -1.95 18.66
N GLN A 249 -18.13 -1.44 17.84
CA GLN A 249 -17.79 -0.69 16.63
C GLN A 249 -16.97 0.58 16.93
N VAL A 250 -17.28 1.29 18.02
CA VAL A 250 -16.51 2.48 18.45
C VAL A 250 -15.07 2.12 18.84
N LYS A 251 -14.85 0.95 19.43
CA LYS A 251 -13.51 0.48 19.82
C LYS A 251 -12.70 -0.04 18.63
N GLU A 252 -13.35 -0.62 17.63
CA GLU A 252 -12.69 -1.23 16.47
C GLU A 252 -12.46 -0.24 15.31
N GLY A 253 -13.01 0.98 15.38
CA GLY A 253 -12.77 2.06 14.41
C GLY A 253 -13.39 1.82 13.02
N ASP A 254 -14.14 0.74 12.83
CA ASP A 254 -14.81 0.40 11.57
C ASP A 254 -16.21 1.04 11.53
N SER A 255 -16.27 2.35 11.34
CA SER A 255 -17.51 3.12 11.20
C SER A 255 -18.02 3.10 9.76
N LYS A 256 -18.33 1.91 9.22
CA LYS A 256 -18.86 1.79 7.84
C LYS A 256 -20.38 1.80 7.72
N GLU A 257 -21.10 1.64 8.83
CA GLU A 257 -22.57 1.65 8.82
C GLU A 257 -23.13 3.02 9.14
N SER A 258 -24.05 3.51 8.30
CA SER A 258 -24.73 4.78 8.56
C SER A 258 -25.77 4.60 9.67
N LYS A 259 -26.03 5.64 10.48
CA LYS A 259 -27.07 5.60 11.53
C LYS A 259 -28.45 5.21 10.99
N ALA A 260 -28.75 5.54 9.72
CA ALA A 260 -29.99 5.18 9.05
C ALA A 260 -30.10 3.66 8.80
N ASP A 261 -28.98 2.99 8.48
CA ASP A 261 -28.94 1.54 8.27
C ASP A 261 -29.18 0.79 9.59
N LEU A 262 -28.64 1.32 10.71
CA LEU A 262 -28.87 0.78 12.04
C LEU A 262 -30.34 0.88 12.47
N ILE A 263 -31.01 2.00 12.15
CA ILE A 263 -32.44 2.19 12.43
C ILE A 263 -33.29 1.21 11.63
N THR A 264 -32.96 0.98 10.36
CA THR A 264 -33.66 0.03 9.49
C THR A 264 -33.55 -1.40 10.03
N LYS A 265 -32.33 -1.86 10.36
CA LYS A 265 -32.09 -3.18 10.96
C LYS A 265 -32.80 -3.37 12.31
N LEU A 266 -32.91 -2.31 13.11
CA LEU A 266 -33.61 -2.38 14.40
C LEU A 266 -35.12 -2.53 14.22
N ASN A 267 -35.70 -1.87 13.21
CA ASN A 267 -37.11 -1.98 12.90
C ASN A 267 -37.47 -3.36 12.32
N GLU A 268 -36.55 -3.98 11.57
CA GLU A 268 -36.72 -5.36 11.09
C GLU A 268 -36.76 -6.37 12.24
N LEU A 269 -36.01 -6.13 13.34
CA LEU A 269 -35.99 -6.98 14.54
C LEU A 269 -37.21 -6.82 15.48
N LYS A 270 -38.11 -5.88 15.18
CA LYS A 270 -39.36 -5.68 15.94
C LYS A 270 -40.51 -6.57 15.47
N VAL A 271 -40.33 -7.34 14.40
CA VAL A 271 -41.39 -8.19 13.85
C VAL A 271 -41.30 -9.60 14.45
N GLU A 272 -42.41 -10.00 15.09
CA GLU A 272 -42.79 -11.31 15.65
C GLU A 272 -42.19 -11.68 17.02
N GLU A 273 -42.89 -11.26 18.08
CA GLU A 273 -42.93 -11.94 19.39
C GLU A 273 -44.33 -12.54 19.52
N ASP A 274 -44.51 -13.75 18.99
CA ASP A 274 -45.57 -14.69 19.35
C ASP A 274 -45.09 -16.06 18.89
N LEU A 275 -44.35 -16.80 19.72
CA LEU A 275 -44.37 -18.26 19.79
C LEU A 275 -43.58 -18.69 21.04
N ASP A 276 -44.29 -19.42 21.89
CA ASP A 276 -43.83 -20.05 23.13
C ASP A 276 -42.57 -20.89 22.91
N ASP A 277 -41.45 -20.53 23.55
CA ASP A 277 -40.29 -21.42 23.68
C ASP A 277 -40.07 -21.76 25.15
N ASP A 278 -40.54 -22.98 25.42
CA ASP A 278 -40.50 -23.81 26.60
C ASP A 278 -39.09 -23.90 27.23
N ASP A 279 -39.08 -23.82 28.56
CA ASP A 279 -37.90 -23.85 29.42
C ASP A 279 -37.20 -25.22 29.37
N GLY A 280 -36.15 -25.31 28.56
CA GLY A 280 -35.20 -26.43 28.56
C GLY A 280 -33.98 -26.13 29.43
N ASP A 281 -34.12 -26.30 30.75
CA ASP A 281 -33.01 -26.39 31.71
C ASP A 281 -32.17 -27.65 31.40
N GLU A 282 -31.10 -27.51 30.59
CA GLU A 282 -30.05 -28.52 30.49
C GLU A 282 -28.86 -28.16 31.38
N ASP A 283 -28.87 -28.86 32.51
CA ASP A 283 -27.88 -29.01 33.58
C ASP A 283 -26.46 -29.26 33.02
N PHE A 284 -25.63 -28.21 32.96
CA PHE A 284 -24.22 -28.33 32.58
C PHE A 284 -23.38 -28.68 33.82
N SER A 285 -23.40 -29.95 34.20
CA SER A 285 -22.59 -30.48 35.30
C SER A 285 -21.09 -30.41 34.99
N ASP A 286 -20.36 -29.90 35.98
CA ASP A 286 -18.90 -29.83 36.10
C ASP A 286 -18.14 -31.06 35.58
N LEU A 287 -17.12 -30.83 34.77
CA LEU A 287 -16.03 -31.78 34.54
C LEU A 287 -14.69 -31.08 34.78
N ASP A 288 -14.35 -31.09 36.06
CA ASP A 288 -13.03 -30.89 36.64
C ASP A 288 -12.09 -31.98 36.11
N SER A 289 -10.96 -31.59 35.52
CA SER A 289 -9.86 -32.53 35.22
C SER A 289 -8.53 -31.79 35.29
N SER A 290 -8.06 -31.61 36.52
CA SER A 290 -6.65 -31.41 36.84
C SER A 290 -5.78 -32.51 36.24
N CYS A 291 -4.69 -32.15 35.56
CA CYS A 291 -3.55 -33.03 35.37
C CYS A 291 -2.30 -32.30 35.84
N SER A 292 -1.75 -32.76 36.96
CA SER A 292 -0.42 -32.44 37.47
C SER A 292 0.52 -33.57 37.04
N ASP A 293 1.60 -33.21 36.34
CA ASP A 293 3.00 -33.49 36.69
C ASP A 293 3.94 -32.99 35.58
#